data_AF-A0A6M3K5C4-F1
#
_entry.id   AF-A0A6M3K5C4-F1
#
_cell.length_a   1.000
_cell.length_b   1.000
_cell.length_c   1.000
_cell.angle_alpha   90.00
_cell.angle_beta   90.00
_cell.angle_gamma   90.00
#
_symmetry.space_group_name_H-M   'P 1'
#
loop_
_entity.id
_entity.type
_entity.pdbx_description
1 polymer ?
#
loop_
_entity_poly.entity_id
_entity_poly.type
_entity_poly.pdbx_seq_one_letter_code
_entity_poly.pdbx_strand_id
1 'polypeptide(L)'
;MAGVGTLHETRLYPPRPMNTLILGSAKRPILDHLPDTFLLIDDGSIIDALQLPERKAVTVFDPAHHAFNPLKDMTYLRARAFVDLINAAFPEGESTLTRRISSFHILTALLSGAQRLDTLIRDTKDTRDAYQKIQTILLSPVLTQVITRPTNLSFKGTILARLNRAELGDFDCFFLANLLIQQYPGPVIIPDFGFYSCPFHVDLIRQNRLTVSVNALDEVPRFRNALVQFERKIGSRCTPNDAELLALYAGLTPHTIAYNDFIQRQIRPA
;
A
#
# COMPACT_ATOMS: atom_id res chain seq x y z
N MET A 1 -24.39 39.45 -30.93
CA MET A 1 -24.33 39.19 -29.48
C MET A 1 -23.13 38.30 -29.22
N ALA A 2 -22.17 38.82 -28.45
CA ALA A 2 -20.87 38.20 -28.22
C ALA A 2 -20.96 36.97 -27.31
N GLY A 3 -20.10 35.99 -27.56
CA GLY A 3 -20.10 34.67 -26.94
C GLY A 3 -19.72 34.68 -25.47
N VAL A 4 -20.37 33.79 -24.72
CA VAL A 4 -20.02 33.45 -23.34
C VAL A 4 -18.83 32.50 -23.41
N GLY A 5 -17.63 33.05 -23.30
CA GLY A 5 -16.40 32.28 -23.15
C GLY A 5 -16.42 31.51 -21.84
N THR A 6 -16.49 30.19 -21.93
CA THR A 6 -16.13 29.26 -20.85
C THR A 6 -14.71 29.58 -20.40
N LEU A 7 -14.56 30.08 -19.17
CA LEU A 7 -13.28 30.21 -18.50
C LEU A 7 -12.71 28.80 -18.30
N HIS A 8 -11.79 28.40 -19.18
CA HIS A 8 -10.88 27.30 -18.87
C HIS A 8 -10.00 27.75 -17.71
N GLU A 9 -10.27 27.23 -16.51
CA GLU A 9 -9.32 27.27 -15.42
C GLU A 9 -8.05 26.54 -15.86
N THR A 10 -7.07 27.30 -16.30
CA THR A 10 -5.70 26.84 -16.51
C THR A 10 -5.14 26.44 -15.15
N ARG A 11 -5.22 25.15 -14.81
CA ARG A 11 -4.58 24.61 -13.60
C ARG A 11 -3.06 24.80 -13.75
N LEU A 12 -2.54 25.86 -13.13
CA LEU A 12 -1.12 26.27 -13.14
C LEU A 12 -0.18 25.30 -12.39
N TYR A 13 -0.72 24.22 -11.81
CA TYR A 13 0.05 23.18 -11.17
C TYR A 13 -0.46 21.82 -11.64
N PRO A 14 0.44 20.85 -11.94
CA PRO A 14 0.01 19.47 -12.13
C PRO A 14 -0.76 19.05 -10.88
N PRO A 15 -1.87 18.31 -11.01
CA PRO A 15 -2.62 17.83 -9.86
C PRO A 15 -1.65 17.08 -8.96
N ARG A 16 -1.50 17.57 -7.72
CA ARG A 16 -0.73 16.84 -6.72
C ARG A 16 -1.41 15.48 -6.52
N PRO A 17 -0.66 14.40 -6.33
CA PRO A 17 -1.24 13.14 -5.92
C PRO A 17 -2.13 13.40 -4.69
N MET A 18 -3.31 12.82 -4.71
CA MET A 18 -4.35 13.01 -3.71
C MET A 18 -4.83 11.65 -3.28
N ASN A 19 -5.02 11.49 -1.96
CA ASN A 19 -5.52 10.23 -1.45
C ASN A 19 -6.86 9.87 -2.09
N THR A 20 -6.99 8.62 -2.51
CA THR A 20 -8.18 8.12 -3.20
C THR A 20 -8.62 6.79 -2.61
N LEU A 21 -9.90 6.71 -2.22
CA LEU A 21 -10.52 5.50 -1.71
C LEU A 21 -11.50 4.96 -2.75
N ILE A 22 -11.29 3.71 -3.17
CA ILE A 22 -12.26 2.94 -3.96
C ILE A 22 -12.86 1.88 -3.03
N LEU A 23 -14.14 2.04 -2.70
CA LEU A 23 -14.86 1.14 -1.80
C LEU A 23 -15.75 0.21 -2.61
N GLY A 24 -15.70 -1.09 -2.31
CA GLY A 24 -16.50 -2.12 -2.97
C GLY A 24 -15.68 -3.10 -3.80
N SER A 25 -16.37 -4.10 -4.35
CA SER A 25 -15.73 -5.25 -5.02
C SER A 25 -15.20 -4.94 -6.42
N ALA A 26 -15.68 -3.87 -7.07
CA ALA A 26 -15.21 -3.48 -8.41
C ALA A 26 -14.02 -2.52 -8.31
N LYS A 27 -12.84 -3.01 -8.68
CA LYS A 27 -11.56 -2.29 -8.52
C LYS A 27 -11.17 -1.41 -9.70
N ARG A 28 -11.79 -1.60 -10.87
CA ARG A 28 -11.50 -0.87 -12.12
C ARG A 28 -11.48 0.67 -12.02
N PRO A 29 -12.33 1.32 -11.20
CA PRO A 29 -12.28 2.79 -11.06
C PRO A 29 -10.93 3.34 -10.60
N ILE A 30 -10.04 2.48 -10.06
CA ILE A 30 -8.67 2.88 -9.71
C ILE A 30 -7.87 3.36 -10.92
N LEU A 31 -8.16 2.85 -12.12
CA LEU A 31 -7.47 3.16 -13.36
C LEU A 31 -7.71 4.60 -13.83
N ASP A 32 -8.84 5.20 -13.45
CA ASP A 32 -9.20 6.57 -13.81
C ASP A 32 -8.48 7.62 -12.95
N HIS A 33 -7.72 7.17 -11.94
CA HIS A 33 -7.13 8.03 -10.90
C HIS A 33 -5.64 7.79 -10.70
N LEU A 34 -4.98 7.20 -11.68
CA LEU A 34 -3.56 6.95 -11.64
C LEU A 34 -2.78 8.27 -11.78
N PRO A 35 -1.80 8.55 -10.91
CA PRO A 35 -0.91 9.68 -11.05
C PRO A 35 0.13 9.41 -12.14
N ASP A 36 1.00 10.40 -12.40
CA ASP A 36 1.94 10.29 -13.51
C ASP A 36 2.98 9.19 -13.35
N THR A 37 3.50 9.04 -12.13
CA THR A 37 4.38 7.96 -11.71
C THR A 37 3.84 7.36 -10.43
N PHE A 38 3.89 6.04 -10.31
CA PHE A 38 3.37 5.33 -9.15
C PHE A 38 4.01 3.96 -8.95
N LEU A 39 3.87 3.43 -7.74
CA LEU A 39 4.00 2.01 -7.45
C LEU A 39 2.60 1.40 -7.41
N LEU A 40 2.33 0.40 -8.26
CA LEU A 40 1.12 -0.41 -8.23
C LEU A 40 1.46 -1.79 -7.68
N ILE A 41 0.81 -2.19 -6.60
CA ILE A 41 0.89 -3.55 -6.03
C ILE A 41 -0.40 -4.28 -6.38
N ASP A 42 -0.35 -5.33 -7.19
CA ASP A 42 -1.55 -6.03 -7.65
C ASP A 42 -1.26 -7.50 -7.97
N ASP A 43 -2.29 -8.35 -7.95
CA ASP A 43 -2.18 -9.77 -8.32
C ASP A 43 -2.07 -10.01 -9.84
N GLY A 44 -2.43 -8.99 -10.63
CA GLY A 44 -2.31 -8.97 -12.08
C GLY A 44 -3.54 -8.40 -12.78
N SER A 45 -4.73 -8.49 -12.18
CA SER A 45 -5.98 -8.10 -12.86
C SER A 45 -6.07 -6.61 -13.22
N ILE A 46 -5.56 -5.73 -12.37
CA ILE A 46 -5.47 -4.28 -12.63
C ILE A 46 -4.28 -3.96 -13.51
N ILE A 47 -3.16 -4.65 -13.32
CA ILE A 47 -1.96 -4.49 -14.16
C ILE A 47 -2.28 -4.85 -15.63
N ASP A 48 -3.00 -5.94 -15.86
CA ASP A 48 -3.36 -6.42 -17.21
C ASP A 48 -4.35 -5.48 -17.91
N ALA A 49 -5.18 -4.74 -17.15
CA ALA A 49 -6.12 -3.75 -17.67
C ALA A 49 -5.49 -2.37 -17.91
N LEU A 50 -4.22 -2.18 -17.51
CA LEU A 50 -3.53 -0.91 -17.52
C LEU A 50 -3.10 -0.52 -18.94
N GLN A 51 -3.46 0.68 -19.37
CA GLN A 51 -2.95 1.28 -20.60
C GLN A 51 -1.93 2.35 -20.24
N LEU A 52 -0.63 2.03 -20.39
CA LEU A 52 0.45 2.96 -20.10
C LEU A 52 0.89 3.72 -21.36
N PRO A 53 1.19 5.03 -21.25
CA PRO A 53 1.78 5.79 -22.35
C PRO A 53 3.17 5.24 -22.72
N GLU A 54 3.45 5.09 -24.02
CA GLU A 54 4.70 4.50 -24.54
C GLU A 54 6.00 5.16 -24.03
N ARG A 55 5.94 6.43 -23.62
CA ARG A 55 7.12 7.24 -23.25
C ARG A 55 7.46 7.25 -21.76
N LYS A 56 6.68 6.60 -20.90
CA LYS A 56 6.95 6.58 -19.45
C LYS A 56 7.96 5.48 -19.12
N ALA A 57 8.90 5.78 -18.22
CA ALA A 57 9.78 4.75 -17.66
C ALA A 57 8.93 3.84 -16.75
N VAL A 58 8.72 2.61 -17.19
CA VAL A 58 7.91 1.60 -16.52
C VAL A 58 8.78 0.38 -16.24
N THR A 59 8.83 -0.02 -14.98
CA THR A 59 9.50 -1.24 -14.55
C THR A 59 8.44 -2.22 -14.08
N VAL A 60 8.39 -3.41 -14.69
CA VAL A 60 7.61 -4.53 -14.15
C VAL A 60 8.49 -5.26 -13.15
N PHE A 61 8.16 -5.15 -11.87
CA PHE A 61 8.87 -5.85 -10.82
C PHE A 61 8.58 -7.35 -10.90
N ASP A 62 9.65 -8.12 -10.82
CA ASP A 62 9.65 -9.58 -10.89
C ASP A 62 10.62 -10.09 -9.82
N PRO A 63 10.15 -10.83 -8.79
CA PRO A 63 10.99 -11.36 -7.72
C PRO A 63 12.13 -12.26 -8.21
N ALA A 64 11.98 -12.95 -9.34
CA ALA A 64 13.01 -13.82 -9.89
C ALA A 64 14.20 -13.02 -10.45
N HIS A 65 13.94 -11.86 -11.04
CA HIS A 65 14.94 -11.06 -11.74
C HIS A 65 15.43 -9.83 -10.96
N HIS A 66 14.59 -9.30 -10.08
CA HIS A 66 14.86 -8.07 -9.35
C HIS A 66 15.28 -8.33 -7.91
N ALA A 67 16.12 -7.45 -7.40
CA ALA A 67 16.64 -7.45 -6.06
C ALA A 67 16.91 -6.01 -5.60
N PHE A 68 16.72 -5.78 -4.31
CA PHE A 68 17.03 -4.52 -3.67
C PHE A 68 17.38 -4.72 -2.21
N ASN A 69 18.28 -3.90 -1.68
CA ASN A 69 18.61 -3.93 -0.26
C ASN A 69 17.59 -3.08 0.53
N PRO A 70 16.72 -3.68 1.35
CA PRO A 70 15.74 -2.92 2.13
C PRO A 70 16.40 -2.03 3.19
N LEU A 71 17.65 -2.33 3.56
CA LEU A 71 18.43 -1.62 4.59
C LEU A 71 19.21 -0.41 4.05
N LYS A 72 19.24 -0.21 2.73
CA LYS A 72 19.95 0.91 2.12
C LYS A 72 19.36 2.24 2.57
N ASP A 73 20.21 3.20 2.96
CA ASP A 73 19.83 4.55 3.40
C ASP A 73 18.78 4.54 4.53
N MET A 74 18.93 3.61 5.48
CA MET A 74 17.99 3.41 6.58
C MET A 74 17.92 4.64 7.48
N THR A 75 16.75 5.26 7.55
CA THR A 75 16.44 6.36 8.47
C THR A 75 15.65 5.85 9.67
N TYR A 76 15.53 6.67 10.72
CA TYR A 76 14.69 6.32 11.87
C TYR A 76 13.24 5.98 11.48
N LEU A 77 12.62 6.78 10.60
CA LEU A 77 11.25 6.55 10.14
C LEU A 77 11.13 5.23 9.36
N ARG A 78 12.09 4.93 8.48
CA ARG A 78 12.11 3.66 7.74
C ARG A 78 12.37 2.46 8.65
N ALA A 79 13.23 2.61 9.65
CA ALA A 79 13.48 1.54 10.62
C ALA A 79 12.24 1.24 11.46
N ARG A 80 11.48 2.27 11.87
CA ARG A 80 10.18 2.11 12.54
C ARG A 80 9.15 1.43 11.63
N ALA A 81 9.05 1.84 10.37
CA ALA A 81 8.17 1.20 9.39
C ALA A 81 8.53 -0.27 9.16
N PHE A 82 9.82 -0.61 9.14
CA PHE A 82 10.28 -2.00 9.04
C PHE A 82 9.87 -2.81 10.27
N VAL A 83 10.04 -2.27 11.49
CA VAL A 83 9.56 -2.93 12.71
C VAL A 83 8.04 -3.14 12.70
N ASP A 84 7.28 -2.15 12.21
CA ASP A 84 5.83 -2.29 12.05
C ASP A 84 5.46 -3.40 11.05
N LEU A 85 6.22 -3.54 9.96
CA LEU A 85 6.07 -4.63 9.00
C LEU A 85 6.35 -6.00 9.64
N ILE A 86 7.45 -6.13 10.38
CA ILE A 86 7.77 -7.37 11.11
C ILE A 86 6.62 -7.73 12.07
N ASN A 87 6.13 -6.76 12.83
CA ASN A 87 5.04 -6.99 13.77
C ASN A 87 3.71 -7.32 13.09
N ALA A 88 3.45 -6.81 11.89
CA ALA A 88 2.27 -7.16 11.10
C ALA A 88 2.38 -8.57 10.50
N ALA A 89 3.57 -8.98 10.04
CA ALA A 89 3.83 -10.32 9.50
C ALA A 89 3.83 -11.41 10.59
N PHE A 90 4.16 -11.05 11.84
CA PHE A 90 4.19 -11.95 12.98
C PHE A 90 3.29 -11.41 14.11
N PRO A 91 1.96 -11.50 13.98
CA PRO A 91 1.02 -10.88 14.92
C PRO A 91 0.99 -11.54 16.30
N GLU A 92 1.52 -12.77 16.42
CA GLU A 92 1.55 -13.53 17.66
C GLU A 92 2.15 -12.73 18.83
N GLY A 93 1.48 -12.76 19.98
CA GLY A 93 1.97 -12.11 21.20
C GLY A 93 1.89 -10.58 21.19
N GLU A 94 0.88 -10.00 20.55
CA GLU A 94 0.68 -8.55 20.36
C GLU A 94 0.80 -7.67 21.63
N SER A 95 0.55 -8.26 22.81
CA SER A 95 0.63 -7.59 24.10
C SER A 95 1.76 -8.10 25.02
N THR A 96 2.70 -8.87 24.50
CA THR A 96 3.73 -9.53 25.32
C THR A 96 4.99 -8.68 25.48
N LEU A 97 5.68 -8.84 26.62
CA LEU A 97 6.99 -8.23 26.86
C LEU A 97 8.02 -8.69 25.80
N THR A 98 7.94 -9.95 25.38
CA THR A 98 8.79 -10.56 24.34
C THR A 98 8.74 -9.77 23.03
N ARG A 99 7.54 -9.41 22.55
CA ARG A 99 7.38 -8.60 21.32
C ARG A 99 7.98 -7.19 21.46
N ARG A 100 7.86 -6.57 22.64
CA ARG A 100 8.45 -5.24 22.89
C ARG A 100 9.99 -5.30 22.85
N ILE A 101 10.57 -6.32 23.47
CA ILE A 101 12.02 -6.55 23.50
C ILE A 101 12.55 -6.82 22.09
N SER A 102 11.91 -7.70 21.32
CA SER A 102 12.38 -7.99 19.96
C SER A 102 12.25 -6.79 19.01
N SER A 103 11.15 -6.03 19.09
CA SER A 103 11.00 -4.78 18.34
C SER A 103 12.13 -3.79 18.64
N PHE A 104 12.54 -3.68 19.92
CA PHE A 104 13.64 -2.82 20.33
C PHE A 104 14.99 -3.30 19.78
N HIS A 105 15.28 -4.60 19.82
CA HIS A 105 16.52 -5.15 19.26
C HIS A 105 16.60 -4.97 17.75
N ILE A 106 15.51 -5.21 17.01
CA ILE A 106 15.44 -4.98 15.57
C ILE A 106 15.67 -3.51 15.25
N LEU A 107 14.97 -2.60 15.93
CA LEU A 107 15.15 -1.16 15.72
C LEU A 107 16.61 -0.72 15.96
N THR A 108 17.20 -1.15 17.08
CA THR A 108 18.58 -0.80 17.43
C THR A 108 19.57 -1.33 16.38
N ALA A 109 19.39 -2.57 15.92
CA ALA A 109 20.24 -3.16 14.90
C ALA A 109 20.13 -2.43 13.55
N LEU A 110 18.92 -2.05 13.13
CA LEU A 110 18.69 -1.28 11.90
C LEU A 110 19.39 0.08 11.94
N LEU A 111 19.34 0.76 13.10
CA LEU A 111 19.97 2.07 13.29
C LEU A 111 21.50 1.99 13.48
N SER A 112 22.04 0.80 13.77
CA SER A 112 23.49 0.58 13.91
C SER A 112 24.22 0.46 12.56
N GLY A 113 23.52 0.68 11.43
CA GLY A 113 24.13 0.66 10.10
C GLY A 113 24.30 -0.72 9.48
N ALA A 114 23.48 -1.69 9.90
CA ALA A 114 23.50 -3.04 9.33
C ALA A 114 23.28 -3.01 7.80
N GLN A 115 24.16 -3.72 7.06
CA GLN A 115 24.15 -3.71 5.60
C GLN A 115 23.29 -4.82 4.99
N ARG A 116 23.06 -5.91 5.74
CA ARG A 116 22.36 -7.09 5.26
C ARG A 116 21.44 -7.65 6.34
N LEU A 117 20.35 -8.28 5.91
CA LEU A 117 19.34 -8.81 6.81
C LEU A 117 19.80 -10.10 7.51
N ASP A 118 20.56 -10.94 6.83
CA ASP A 118 21.12 -12.20 7.35
C ASP A 118 22.05 -12.01 8.55
N THR A 119 22.71 -10.85 8.63
CA THR A 119 23.61 -10.50 9.74
C THR A 119 23.02 -9.45 10.70
N LEU A 120 21.73 -9.11 10.58
CA LEU A 120 21.12 -8.01 11.32
C LEU A 120 21.12 -8.25 12.84
N ILE A 121 20.76 -9.45 13.26
CA ILE A 121 20.65 -9.86 14.67
C ILE A 121 21.58 -11.06 14.88
N ARG A 122 22.35 -11.08 15.98
CA ARG A 122 23.12 -12.26 16.41
C ARG A 122 22.21 -13.17 17.24
N ASP A 123 22.32 -14.48 17.14
CA ASP A 123 21.55 -15.38 18.03
C ASP A 123 22.15 -15.40 19.44
N THR A 124 21.56 -14.62 20.34
CA THR A 124 21.84 -14.67 21.79
C THR A 124 20.55 -14.92 22.55
N LYS A 125 20.66 -15.29 23.84
CA LYS A 125 19.49 -15.52 24.70
C LYS A 125 18.50 -14.35 24.70
N ASP A 126 19.00 -13.12 24.70
CA ASP A 126 18.17 -11.91 24.79
C ASP A 126 17.57 -11.47 23.45
N THR A 127 18.19 -11.88 22.34
CA THR A 127 17.83 -11.46 20.98
C THR A 127 17.17 -12.56 20.15
N ARG A 128 16.99 -13.75 20.71
CA ARG A 128 16.52 -14.96 20.01
C ARG A 128 15.21 -14.75 19.27
N ASP A 129 14.22 -14.08 19.87
CA ASP A 129 12.93 -13.81 19.20
C ASP A 129 13.11 -12.92 17.96
N ALA A 130 13.90 -11.85 18.09
CA ALA A 130 14.23 -10.97 16.97
C ALA A 130 15.00 -11.72 15.87
N TYR A 131 15.99 -12.53 16.27
CA TYR A 131 16.76 -13.37 15.34
C TYR A 131 15.84 -14.34 14.58
N GLN A 132 14.97 -15.06 15.29
CA GLN A 132 14.05 -16.03 14.70
C GLN A 132 13.11 -15.38 13.68
N LYS A 133 12.54 -14.21 13.97
CA LYS A 133 11.69 -13.47 13.01
C LYS A 133 12.43 -13.14 11.71
N ILE A 134 13.69 -12.68 11.83
CA ILE A 134 14.53 -12.38 10.68
C ILE A 134 14.91 -13.65 9.92
N GLN A 135 15.27 -14.73 10.62
CA GLN A 135 15.57 -16.01 9.98
C GLN A 135 14.34 -16.59 9.27
N THR A 136 13.14 -16.48 9.83
CA THR A 136 11.91 -16.94 9.18
C THR A 136 11.67 -16.24 7.85
N ILE A 137 11.96 -14.94 7.74
CA ILE A 137 11.92 -14.22 6.46
C ILE A 137 12.93 -14.81 5.47
N LEU A 138 14.12 -15.14 5.95
CA LEU A 138 15.21 -15.71 5.14
C LEU A 138 15.02 -17.19 4.80
N LEU A 139 14.06 -17.89 5.42
CA LEU A 139 13.65 -19.23 4.99
C LEU A 139 12.87 -19.19 3.67
N SER A 140 12.23 -18.07 3.33
CA SER A 140 11.61 -17.91 2.03
C SER A 140 12.68 -17.77 0.94
N PRO A 141 12.70 -18.65 -0.08
CA PRO A 141 13.64 -18.53 -1.19
C PRO A 141 13.39 -17.25 -2.00
N VAL A 142 12.12 -16.83 -2.14
CA VAL A 142 11.74 -15.62 -2.88
C VAL A 142 12.25 -14.38 -2.16
N LEU A 143 11.94 -14.23 -0.86
CA LEU A 143 12.37 -13.07 -0.10
C LEU A 143 13.89 -13.00 -0.02
N THR A 144 14.55 -14.12 0.29
CA THR A 144 16.02 -14.20 0.32
C THR A 144 16.62 -13.76 -1.00
N GLN A 145 16.11 -14.26 -2.12
CA GLN A 145 16.60 -13.91 -3.44
C GLN A 145 16.44 -12.40 -3.75
N VAL A 146 15.32 -11.78 -3.35
CA VAL A 146 15.08 -10.34 -3.57
C VAL A 146 15.96 -9.48 -2.66
N ILE A 147 16.14 -9.84 -1.39
CA ILE A 147 16.76 -8.94 -0.38
C ILE A 147 18.27 -9.13 -0.21
N THR A 148 18.84 -10.27 -0.61
CA THR A 148 20.26 -10.58 -0.41
C THR A 148 21.12 -10.41 -1.66
N ARG A 149 20.53 -10.46 -2.85
CA ARG A 149 21.25 -10.25 -4.12
C ARG A 149 21.65 -8.78 -4.28
N PRO A 150 22.69 -8.49 -5.11
CA PRO A 150 23.04 -7.12 -5.46
C PRO A 150 21.84 -6.35 -6.00
N THR A 151 21.66 -5.11 -5.51
CA THR A 151 20.53 -4.27 -5.91
C THR A 151 20.59 -3.95 -7.39
N ASN A 152 19.53 -4.31 -8.12
CA ASN A 152 19.36 -4.02 -9.55
C ASN A 152 18.00 -3.36 -9.86
N LEU A 153 17.10 -3.25 -8.88
CA LEU A 153 15.85 -2.52 -9.03
C LEU A 153 16.03 -1.01 -8.86
N SER A 154 15.53 -0.24 -9.81
CA SER A 154 15.43 1.22 -9.72
C SER A 154 14.06 1.64 -9.22
N PHE A 155 14.02 2.43 -8.14
CA PHE A 155 12.79 3.04 -7.59
C PHE A 155 12.39 4.36 -8.28
N LYS A 156 12.92 4.64 -9.49
CA LYS A 156 12.57 5.80 -10.31
C LYS A 156 11.49 5.41 -11.33
N GLY A 157 10.50 6.28 -11.51
CA GLY A 157 9.42 6.08 -12.49
C GLY A 157 8.27 5.23 -11.96
N THR A 158 7.54 4.59 -12.86
CA THR A 158 6.41 3.72 -12.50
C THR A 158 6.92 2.30 -12.25
N ILE A 159 6.51 1.69 -11.14
CA ILE A 159 6.77 0.27 -10.85
C ILE A 159 5.43 -0.47 -10.81
N LEU A 160 5.33 -1.54 -11.58
CA LEU A 160 4.22 -2.47 -11.55
C LEU A 160 4.69 -3.75 -10.85
N ALA A 161 4.26 -3.96 -9.62
CA ALA A 161 4.58 -5.17 -8.87
C ALA A 161 3.43 -6.17 -8.98
N ARG A 162 3.57 -7.10 -9.92
CA ARG A 162 2.66 -8.24 -10.08
C ARG A 162 3.02 -9.29 -9.04
N LEU A 163 2.33 -9.27 -7.92
CA LEU A 163 2.55 -10.19 -6.80
C LEU A 163 1.42 -11.22 -6.77
N ASN A 164 1.53 -12.26 -7.61
CA ASN A 164 0.54 -13.32 -7.66
C ASN A 164 0.58 -14.15 -6.37
N ARG A 165 -0.40 -13.94 -5.49
CA ARG A 165 -0.53 -14.63 -4.19
C ARG A 165 -0.68 -16.15 -4.32
N ALA A 166 -1.27 -16.64 -5.41
CA ALA A 166 -1.39 -18.08 -5.65
C ALA A 166 -0.05 -18.74 -5.98
N GLU A 167 0.89 -17.99 -6.58
CA GLU A 167 2.21 -18.49 -6.97
C GLU A 167 3.26 -18.28 -5.89
N LEU A 168 3.31 -17.07 -5.30
CA LEU A 168 4.32 -16.69 -4.30
C LEU A 168 3.90 -17.03 -2.87
N GLY A 169 2.60 -17.21 -2.63
CA GLY A 169 2.04 -17.33 -1.28
C GLY A 169 1.82 -15.97 -0.60
N ASP A 170 0.91 -15.98 0.37
CA ASP A 170 0.48 -14.76 1.06
C ASP A 170 1.61 -14.07 1.83
N PHE A 171 2.46 -14.85 2.52
CA PHE A 171 3.56 -14.30 3.32
C PHE A 171 4.56 -13.50 2.47
N ASP A 172 5.02 -14.09 1.35
CA ASP A 172 6.00 -13.47 0.46
C ASP A 172 5.40 -12.24 -0.23
N CYS A 173 4.17 -12.34 -0.73
CA CYS A 173 3.46 -11.21 -1.32
C CYS A 173 3.31 -10.05 -0.33
N PHE A 174 2.84 -10.32 0.89
CA PHE A 174 2.64 -9.30 1.92
C PHE A 174 3.96 -8.58 2.26
N PHE A 175 5.04 -9.35 2.43
CA PHE A 175 6.33 -8.80 2.80
C PHE A 175 6.97 -8.00 1.65
N LEU A 176 6.98 -8.54 0.42
CA LEU A 176 7.52 -7.87 -0.75
C LEU A 176 6.79 -6.56 -1.06
N ALA A 177 5.45 -6.58 -1.04
CA ALA A 177 4.63 -5.39 -1.26
C ALA A 177 5.04 -4.27 -0.30
N ASN A 178 5.06 -4.56 1.00
CA ASN A 178 5.35 -3.58 2.03
C ASN A 178 6.81 -3.10 2.00
N LEU A 179 7.77 -3.95 1.63
CA LEU A 179 9.15 -3.52 1.38
C LEU A 179 9.23 -2.56 0.19
N LEU A 180 8.58 -2.87 -0.93
CA LEU A 180 8.55 -1.98 -2.10
C LEU A 180 7.93 -0.62 -1.75
N ILE A 181 6.83 -0.63 -1.01
CA ILE A 181 6.13 0.58 -0.55
C ILE A 181 7.04 1.46 0.32
N GLN A 182 7.82 0.87 1.23
CA GLN A 182 8.75 1.61 2.08
C GLN A 182 9.91 2.28 1.31
N GLN A 183 10.33 1.70 0.18
CA GLN A 183 11.42 2.22 -0.65
C GLN A 183 10.94 3.23 -1.69
N TYR A 184 9.69 3.09 -2.15
CA TYR A 184 9.18 3.93 -3.23
C TYR A 184 8.89 5.35 -2.75
N PRO A 185 9.45 6.40 -3.41
CA PRO A 185 9.31 7.78 -2.96
C PRO A 185 8.02 8.47 -3.47
N GLY A 186 7.31 7.88 -4.43
CA GLY A 186 6.14 8.48 -5.08
C GLY A 186 4.79 7.94 -4.60
N PRO A 187 3.70 8.23 -5.31
CA PRO A 187 2.36 7.69 -5.04
C PRO A 187 2.30 6.16 -5.08
N VAL A 188 1.51 5.57 -4.19
CA VAL A 188 1.37 4.12 -4.00
C VAL A 188 -0.09 3.75 -4.22
N ILE A 189 -0.30 2.68 -4.98
CA ILE A 189 -1.60 2.20 -5.42
C ILE A 189 -1.76 0.74 -4.98
N ILE A 190 -2.79 0.46 -4.19
CA ILE A 190 -3.02 -0.85 -3.56
C ILE A 190 -4.50 -1.24 -3.74
N PRO A 191 -4.85 -2.00 -4.80
CA PRO A 191 -6.21 -2.44 -5.05
C PRO A 191 -6.76 -3.44 -4.01
N ASP A 192 -5.88 -4.18 -3.33
CA ASP A 192 -6.23 -5.10 -2.23
C ASP A 192 -5.65 -4.58 -0.90
N PHE A 193 -6.09 -3.39 -0.48
CA PHE A 193 -5.55 -2.75 0.71
C PHE A 193 -5.88 -3.51 2.00
N GLY A 194 -7.01 -4.23 2.06
CA GLY A 194 -7.33 -5.10 3.19
C GLY A 194 -6.21 -6.09 3.51
N PHE A 195 -5.68 -6.76 2.48
CA PHE A 195 -4.58 -7.70 2.64
C PHE A 195 -3.23 -7.02 2.91
N TYR A 196 -2.87 -6.00 2.12
CA TYR A 196 -1.54 -5.39 2.20
C TYR A 196 -1.40 -4.31 3.29
N SER A 197 -2.48 -3.95 3.99
CA SER A 197 -2.43 -2.86 4.97
C SER A 197 -1.41 -3.10 6.08
N CYS A 198 -0.61 -2.07 6.38
CA CYS A 198 0.41 -2.12 7.42
C CYS A 198 0.41 -0.79 8.19
N PRO A 199 0.66 -0.78 9.51
CA PRO A 199 0.58 0.41 10.36
C PRO A 199 1.23 1.68 9.81
N PHE A 200 2.38 1.55 9.16
CA PHE A 200 3.13 2.68 8.61
C PHE A 200 2.46 3.36 7.40
N HIS A 201 1.40 2.77 6.81
CA HIS A 201 0.64 3.40 5.72
C HIS A 201 -0.04 4.71 6.13
N VAL A 202 -0.19 4.99 7.43
CA VAL A 202 -0.64 6.31 7.92
C VAL A 202 0.25 7.44 7.40
N ASP A 203 1.55 7.20 7.22
CA ASP A 203 2.45 8.22 6.68
C ASP A 203 2.20 8.51 5.20
N LEU A 204 1.83 7.49 4.41
CA LEU A 204 1.42 7.69 3.01
C LEU A 204 0.12 8.52 2.94
N ILE A 205 -0.82 8.26 3.85
CA ILE A 205 -2.05 9.04 3.98
C ILE A 205 -1.71 10.51 4.27
N ARG A 206 -0.89 10.78 5.29
CA ARG A 206 -0.49 12.16 5.64
C ARG A 206 0.22 12.89 4.50
N GLN A 207 0.94 12.15 3.67
CA GLN A 207 1.66 12.69 2.51
C GLN A 207 0.80 12.82 1.25
N ASN A 208 -0.48 12.46 1.28
CA ASN A 208 -1.39 12.43 0.13
C ASN A 208 -0.90 11.52 -1.01
N ARG A 209 -0.24 10.41 -0.67
CA ARG A 209 0.40 9.50 -1.63
C ARG A 209 -0.36 8.19 -1.82
N LEU A 210 -1.53 8.00 -1.22
CA LEU A 210 -2.15 6.69 -1.14
C LEU A 210 -3.45 6.59 -1.95
N THR A 211 -3.45 5.74 -2.97
CA THR A 211 -4.68 5.28 -3.64
C THR A 211 -4.94 3.84 -3.26
N VAL A 212 -6.10 3.56 -2.69
CA VAL A 212 -6.41 2.22 -2.17
C VAL A 212 -7.77 1.78 -2.61
N SER A 213 -7.93 0.47 -2.72
CA SER A 213 -9.25 -0.12 -2.74
C SER A 213 -9.42 -1.16 -1.64
N VAL A 214 -10.64 -1.19 -1.12
CA VAL A 214 -11.10 -2.10 -0.08
C VAL A 214 -12.45 -2.68 -0.47
N ASN A 215 -12.73 -3.94 -0.17
CA ASN A 215 -14.04 -4.54 -0.50
C ASN A 215 -15.12 -4.02 0.44
N ALA A 216 -14.79 -3.93 1.73
CA ALA A 216 -15.62 -3.32 2.76
C ALA A 216 -14.74 -2.60 3.79
N LEU A 217 -15.22 -1.52 4.41
CA LEU A 217 -14.41 -0.78 5.40
C LEU A 217 -14.08 -1.60 6.66
N ASP A 218 -14.89 -2.62 6.96
CA ASP A 218 -14.68 -3.50 8.11
C ASP A 218 -13.46 -4.42 7.94
N GLU A 219 -12.91 -4.54 6.72
CA GLU A 219 -11.66 -5.29 6.49
C GLU A 219 -10.42 -4.51 6.97
N VAL A 220 -10.54 -3.20 7.18
CA VAL A 220 -9.46 -2.31 7.61
C VAL A 220 -9.86 -1.45 8.81
N PRO A 221 -10.23 -2.06 9.96
CA PRO A 221 -10.80 -1.33 11.09
C PRO A 221 -9.85 -0.22 11.62
N ARG A 222 -8.54 -0.47 11.57
CA ARG A 222 -7.51 0.51 11.95
C ARG A 222 -7.48 1.76 11.06
N PHE A 223 -7.76 1.60 9.78
CA PHE A 223 -7.68 2.68 8.79
C PHE A 223 -9.03 3.29 8.45
N ARG A 224 -10.14 2.65 8.83
CA ARG A 224 -11.51 3.06 8.52
C ARG A 224 -11.72 4.58 8.60
N ASN A 225 -11.43 5.19 9.75
CA ASN A 225 -11.64 6.63 9.96
C ASN A 225 -10.76 7.50 9.06
N ALA A 226 -9.51 7.09 8.81
CA ALA A 226 -8.61 7.84 7.94
C ALA A 226 -9.02 7.73 6.47
N LEU A 227 -9.47 6.56 6.03
CA LEU A 227 -9.87 6.32 4.64
C LEU A 227 -11.14 7.08 4.26
N VAL A 228 -12.16 7.09 5.12
CA VAL A 228 -13.41 7.81 4.86
C VAL A 228 -13.23 9.34 4.88
N GLN A 229 -12.11 9.83 5.40
CA GLN A 229 -11.73 11.24 5.36
C GLN A 229 -10.94 11.62 4.11
N PHE A 230 -10.60 10.66 3.24
CA PHE A 230 -9.99 10.99 1.96
C PHE A 230 -10.91 11.93 1.18
N GLU A 231 -10.33 12.91 0.50
CA GLU A 231 -11.12 13.84 -0.31
C GLU A 231 -11.88 13.08 -1.40
N ARG A 232 -11.18 12.25 -2.17
CA ARG A 232 -11.78 11.41 -3.21
C ARG A 232 -12.19 10.05 -2.67
N LYS A 233 -13.48 9.77 -2.81
CA LYS A 233 -14.12 8.51 -2.42
C LYS A 233 -15.03 8.05 -3.54
N ILE A 234 -14.91 6.79 -3.93
CA ILE A 234 -15.61 6.22 -5.06
C ILE A 234 -16.19 4.90 -4.58
N GLY A 235 -17.52 4.77 -4.62
CA GLY A 235 -18.16 3.49 -4.40
C GLY A 235 -18.29 2.72 -5.73
N SER A 236 -18.06 1.43 -5.68
CA SER A 236 -18.26 0.55 -6.84
C SER A 236 -18.58 -0.87 -6.39
N ARG A 237 -19.86 -1.24 -6.48
CA ARG A 237 -20.39 -2.50 -5.94
C ARG A 237 -20.11 -2.62 -4.44
N CYS A 238 -20.48 -1.58 -3.70
CA CYS A 238 -20.34 -1.50 -2.24
C CYS A 238 -21.38 -2.37 -1.51
N THR A 239 -21.10 -2.66 -0.24
CA THR A 239 -22.15 -3.09 0.69
C THR A 239 -23.16 -1.94 0.93
N PRO A 240 -24.41 -2.23 1.34
CA PRO A 240 -25.37 -1.18 1.70
C PRO A 240 -24.85 -0.23 2.78
N ASN A 241 -24.23 -0.76 3.84
CA ASN A 241 -23.69 0.03 4.94
C ASN A 241 -22.57 0.98 4.48
N ASP A 242 -21.68 0.50 3.61
CA ASP A 242 -20.62 1.30 3.02
C ASP A 242 -21.18 2.40 2.10
N ALA A 243 -22.19 2.08 1.30
CA ALA A 243 -22.85 3.04 0.41
C ALA A 243 -23.58 4.15 1.19
N GLU A 244 -24.26 3.81 2.28
CA GLU A 244 -24.87 4.77 3.21
C GLU A 244 -23.82 5.71 3.80
N LEU A 245 -22.70 5.16 4.27
CA LEU A 245 -21.61 5.97 4.81
C LEU A 245 -21.04 6.94 3.76
N LEU A 246 -20.82 6.48 2.54
CA LEU A 246 -20.37 7.35 1.44
C LEU A 246 -21.37 8.48 1.15
N ALA A 247 -22.68 8.19 1.20
CA ALA A 247 -23.72 9.19 1.00
C ALA A 247 -23.68 10.28 2.08
N LEU A 248 -23.47 9.89 3.35
CA LEU A 248 -23.33 10.83 4.46
C LEU A 248 -22.10 11.73 4.29
N TYR A 249 -20.96 11.17 3.90
CA TYR A 249 -19.74 11.96 3.63
C TYR A 249 -19.84 12.81 2.36
N ALA A 250 -20.75 12.50 1.45
CA ALA A 250 -21.10 13.36 0.31
C ALA A 250 -22.05 14.50 0.71
N GLY A 251 -22.48 14.58 1.99
CA GLY A 251 -23.40 15.60 2.49
C GLY A 251 -24.86 15.37 2.10
N LEU A 252 -25.23 14.16 1.68
CA LEU A 252 -26.60 13.84 1.30
C LEU A 252 -27.47 13.59 2.54
N THR A 253 -28.65 14.21 2.58
CA THR A 253 -29.59 14.04 3.70
C THR A 253 -30.27 12.67 3.63
N PRO A 254 -30.27 11.88 4.72
CA PRO A 254 -30.96 10.59 4.77
C PRO A 254 -32.43 10.68 4.36
N HIS A 255 -32.95 9.58 3.80
CA HIS A 255 -34.35 9.43 3.36
C HIS A 255 -34.80 10.38 2.23
N THR A 256 -33.89 11.12 1.61
CA THR A 256 -34.19 11.87 0.38
C THR A 256 -34.06 10.97 -0.86
N ILE A 257 -34.73 11.36 -1.97
CA ILE A 257 -34.60 10.65 -3.26
C ILE A 257 -33.12 10.63 -3.69
N ALA A 258 -32.41 11.76 -3.58
CA ALA A 258 -31.00 11.86 -3.94
C ALA A 258 -30.10 10.91 -3.13
N TYR A 259 -30.38 10.72 -1.84
CA TYR A 259 -29.68 9.78 -0.97
C TYR A 259 -29.92 8.33 -1.40
N ASN A 260 -31.19 7.94 -1.59
CA ASN A 260 -31.55 6.58 -2.01
C ASN A 260 -30.98 6.25 -3.40
N ASP A 261 -31.06 7.19 -4.34
CA ASP A 261 -30.53 7.04 -5.69
C ASP A 261 -29.00 6.95 -5.69
N PHE A 262 -28.33 7.70 -4.82
CA PHE A 262 -26.88 7.58 -4.64
C PHE A 262 -26.51 6.17 -4.16
N ILE A 263 -27.15 5.69 -3.10
CA ILE A 263 -26.89 4.35 -2.55
C ILE A 263 -27.11 3.26 -3.60
N GLN A 264 -28.25 3.29 -4.29
CA GLN A 264 -28.56 2.31 -5.32
C GLN A 264 -27.51 2.31 -6.44
N ARG A 265 -27.00 3.48 -6.83
CA ARG A 265 -25.92 3.58 -7.82
C ARG A 265 -24.59 2.98 -7.34
N GLN A 266 -24.25 3.11 -6.06
CA GLN A 266 -22.99 2.55 -5.54
C GLN A 266 -23.05 1.03 -5.36
N ILE A 267 -24.25 0.47 -5.10
CA ILE A 267 -24.45 -0.97 -4.89
C ILE A 267 -24.54 -1.72 -6.23
N ARG A 268 -25.24 -1.16 -7.21
CA ARG A 268 -25.52 -1.87 -8.48
C ARG A 268 -24.28 -1.92 -9.38
N PRO A 269 -24.11 -3.00 -10.16
CA PRO A 269 -23.15 -2.99 -11.26
C PRO A 269 -23.57 -1.93 -12.29
N ALA A 270 -22.63 -1.08 -12.68
CA ALA A 270 -22.77 -0.24 -13.87
C ALA A 270 -22.89 -1.11 -15.13
#